data_AF-A0A3B3VX93-F1
#
_entry.id   AF-A0A3B3VX93-F1
#
_cell.length_a   1.000
_cell.length_b   1.000
_cell.length_c   1.000
_cell.angle_alpha   90.00
_cell.angle_beta   90.00
_cell.angle_gamma   90.00
#
_symmetry.space_group_name_H-M   'P 1'
#
loop_
_entity.id
_entity.type
_entity.pdbx_description
1 polymer ?
#
loop_
_entity_poly.entity_id
_entity_poly.type
_entity_poly.pdbx_seq_one_letter_code
_entity_poly.pdbx_strand_id
1 'polypeptide(L)'
;MMKRVFWLLSGLNRRMMKLLFALALIAYIACESIQENGDVKIEQKIDEVSLTKSFFSQKYPPVKFLSEKDRKRILITGGAGFVGSHLTDKLMMDGHEVTVVDNFFTGRKRNVEHWIGHENFELINHDVVEPLYIEGEKTQAFFNSCELVKHRCKVS
;
A
#
# COMPACT_ATOMS: atom_id res chain seq x y z
N MET A 1 51.42 -17.16 38.35
CA MET A 1 50.74 -16.26 37.40
C MET A 1 50.09 -17.06 36.26
N MET A 2 49.19 -18.00 36.57
CA MET A 2 48.60 -18.94 35.58
C MET A 2 47.19 -19.45 35.96
N LYS A 3 46.48 -18.75 36.86
CA LYS A 3 45.13 -19.15 37.32
C LYS A 3 44.02 -18.15 36.95
N ARG A 4 44.29 -17.19 36.05
CA ARG A 4 43.27 -16.27 35.52
C ARG A 4 42.82 -16.56 34.09
N VAL A 5 43.48 -17.49 33.39
CA VAL A 5 43.10 -17.87 32.01
C VAL A 5 42.15 -19.08 31.98
N PHE A 6 42.09 -19.88 33.04
CA PHE A 6 41.30 -21.12 33.05
C PHE A 6 39.82 -20.94 33.42
N TRP A 7 39.39 -19.75 33.84
CA TRP A 7 37.99 -19.47 34.24
C TRP A 7 37.12 -18.85 33.14
N LEU A 8 37.67 -18.65 31.93
CA LEU A 8 36.94 -18.12 30.77
C LEU A 8 36.42 -19.21 29.82
N LEU A 9 36.78 -20.49 30.04
CA LEU A 9 36.46 -21.59 29.11
C LEU A 9 35.63 -22.74 29.70
N SER A 10 35.07 -22.60 30.91
CA SER A 10 34.30 -23.65 31.59
C SER A 10 32.87 -23.24 31.93
N GLY A 11 32.19 -22.56 30.99
CA GLY A 11 30.80 -22.14 31.17
C GLY A 11 29.90 -22.26 29.93
N LEU A 12 30.37 -22.89 28.85
CA LEU A 12 29.55 -23.04 27.65
C LEU A 12 28.79 -24.37 27.70
N ASN A 13 27.55 -24.31 28.19
CA ASN A 13 26.62 -25.44 28.21
C ASN A 13 26.57 -26.14 26.83
N ARG A 14 26.51 -27.48 26.80
CA ARG A 14 26.42 -28.28 25.54
C ARG A 14 25.29 -27.82 24.61
N ARG A 15 24.25 -27.14 25.13
CA ARG A 15 23.18 -26.51 24.36
C ARG A 15 23.63 -25.26 23.58
N MET A 16 24.50 -24.43 24.15
CA MET A 16 25.04 -23.25 23.46
C MET A 16 26.02 -23.62 22.34
N MET A 17 26.84 -24.66 22.52
CA MET A 17 27.67 -25.14 21.41
C MET A 17 26.83 -25.64 20.23
N LYS A 18 25.73 -26.37 20.49
CA LYS A 18 24.81 -26.79 19.42
C LYS A 18 24.18 -25.58 18.69
N LEU A 19 23.85 -24.52 19.41
CA LEU A 19 23.28 -23.30 18.81
C LEU A 19 24.30 -22.56 17.94
N LEU A 20 25.55 -22.44 18.40
CA LEU A 20 26.62 -21.80 17.65
C LEU A 20 27.00 -22.61 16.40
N PHE A 21 27.09 -23.93 16.49
CA PHE A 21 27.30 -24.80 15.32
C PHE A 21 26.12 -24.76 14.35
N ALA A 22 24.87 -24.70 14.83
CA ALA A 22 23.70 -24.57 13.97
C ALA A 22 23.67 -23.22 13.24
N LEU A 23 23.98 -22.11 13.92
CA LEU A 23 24.06 -20.79 13.30
C LEU A 23 25.20 -20.70 12.28
N ALA A 24 26.37 -21.30 12.58
CA ALA A 24 27.47 -21.37 11.64
C ALA A 24 27.14 -22.22 10.41
N LEU A 25 26.42 -23.34 10.57
CA LEU A 25 25.98 -24.20 9.46
C LEU A 25 24.92 -23.50 8.59
N ILE A 26 23.97 -22.78 9.21
CA ILE A 26 22.96 -21.98 8.51
C ILE A 26 23.64 -20.87 7.69
N ALA A 27 24.62 -20.18 8.26
CA ALA A 27 25.39 -19.17 7.54
C ALA A 27 26.23 -19.76 6.39
N TYR A 28 26.82 -20.95 6.58
CA TYR A 28 27.58 -21.65 5.55
C TYR A 28 26.69 -22.04 4.36
N ILE A 29 25.51 -22.63 4.61
CA ILE A 29 24.54 -23.00 3.56
C ILE A 29 23.98 -21.74 2.86
N ALA A 30 23.73 -20.66 3.61
CA ALA A 30 23.31 -19.39 3.03
C ALA A 30 24.40 -18.74 2.15
N CYS A 31 25.67 -19.01 2.43
CA CYS A 31 26.81 -18.52 1.64
C CYS A 31 27.03 -19.35 0.36
N GLU A 32 26.83 -20.68 0.44
CA GLU A 32 27.00 -21.62 -0.69
C GLU A 32 25.93 -21.45 -1.79
N SER A 33 24.77 -20.90 -1.45
CA SER A 33 23.69 -20.61 -2.42
C SER A 33 23.88 -19.34 -3.25
N ILE A 34 24.93 -18.54 -2.98
CA ILE A 34 25.17 -17.27 -3.68
C ILE A 34 26.22 -17.40 -4.81
N GLN A 35 26.97 -18.50 -4.91
CA GLN A 35 28.18 -18.57 -5.76
C GLN A 35 28.24 -19.71 -6.80
N GLU A 36 27.12 -20.31 -7.22
CA GLU A 36 27.13 -21.20 -8.40
C GLU A 36 26.24 -20.70 -9.54
N ASN A 37 26.89 -19.96 -10.44
CA ASN A 37 26.78 -20.09 -11.91
C ASN A 37 25.38 -19.82 -12.49
N GLY A 38 25.09 -18.62 -13.00
CA GLY A 38 25.78 -18.09 -14.18
C GLY A 38 25.11 -18.65 -15.45
N ASP A 39 24.06 -17.97 -15.89
CA ASP A 39 23.58 -17.88 -17.29
C ASP A 39 22.70 -18.96 -17.94
N VAL A 40 22.44 -20.15 -17.38
CA VAL A 40 21.60 -21.18 -18.08
C VAL A 40 20.33 -21.64 -17.34
N LYS A 41 19.92 -20.99 -16.24
CA LYS A 41 18.73 -21.40 -15.46
C LYS A 41 17.64 -20.34 -15.35
N ILE A 42 17.54 -19.47 -16.35
CA ILE A 42 16.60 -18.33 -16.34
C ILE A 42 15.19 -18.78 -16.77
N GLU A 43 15.03 -19.75 -17.67
CA GLU A 43 13.68 -20.11 -18.17
C GLU A 43 12.84 -20.93 -17.18
N GLN A 44 13.42 -21.87 -16.43
CA GLN A 44 12.63 -22.74 -15.55
C GLN A 44 12.26 -22.11 -14.19
N LYS A 45 12.89 -21.00 -13.81
CA LYS A 45 12.54 -20.25 -12.59
C LYS A 45 11.40 -19.25 -12.82
N ILE A 46 10.99 -19.02 -14.07
CA ILE A 46 9.92 -18.07 -14.43
C ILE A 46 8.53 -18.60 -14.01
N ASP A 47 8.34 -19.91 -13.88
CA ASP A 47 7.04 -20.49 -13.53
C ASP A 47 6.70 -20.36 -12.03
N GLU A 48 7.65 -20.58 -11.12
CA GLU A 48 7.47 -20.29 -9.68
C GLU A 48 7.52 -18.78 -9.38
N VAL A 49 8.29 -18.03 -10.17
CA VAL A 49 8.28 -16.56 -10.14
C VAL A 49 6.97 -16.00 -10.67
N SER A 50 6.21 -16.72 -11.50
CA SER A 50 4.88 -16.28 -11.95
C SER A 50 3.81 -16.39 -10.87
N LEU A 51 3.88 -17.42 -10.02
CA LEU A 51 2.99 -17.56 -8.85
C LEU A 51 3.31 -16.53 -7.76
N THR A 52 4.58 -16.22 -7.53
CA THR A 52 4.99 -15.16 -6.61
C THR A 52 4.85 -13.75 -7.20
N LYS A 53 4.95 -13.57 -8.52
CA LYS A 53 4.55 -12.33 -9.23
C LYS A 53 3.05 -12.11 -9.17
N SER A 54 2.22 -13.15 -9.13
CA SER A 54 0.78 -12.97 -8.92
C SER A 54 0.49 -12.33 -7.55
N PHE A 55 1.32 -12.58 -6.54
CA PHE A 55 1.24 -11.96 -5.23
C PHE A 55 1.81 -10.53 -5.16
N PHE A 56 2.77 -10.19 -6.02
CA PHE A 56 3.32 -8.84 -6.17
C PHE A 56 2.89 -8.15 -7.47
N SER A 57 1.71 -8.50 -8.00
CA SER A 57 1.10 -7.70 -9.05
C SER A 57 0.80 -6.33 -8.45
N GLN A 58 1.33 -5.25 -9.04
CA GLN A 58 0.91 -3.90 -8.65
C GLN A 58 -0.61 -3.82 -8.75
N LYS A 59 -1.28 -3.84 -7.60
CA LYS A 59 -2.74 -3.92 -7.49
C LYS A 59 -3.42 -2.64 -7.96
N TYR A 60 -2.67 -1.55 -7.98
CA TYR A 60 -3.13 -0.20 -8.28
C TYR A 60 -2.24 0.43 -9.36
N PRO A 61 -2.78 1.36 -10.18
CA PRO A 61 -1.96 2.16 -11.08
C PRO A 61 -0.84 2.91 -10.33
N PRO A 62 0.28 3.24 -10.99
CA PRO A 62 1.37 3.97 -10.35
C PRO A 62 0.92 5.38 -9.91
N VAL A 63 1.18 5.70 -8.64
CA VAL A 63 0.88 7.00 -8.03
C VAL A 63 2.18 7.72 -7.67
N LYS A 64 2.17 9.06 -7.74
CA LYS A 64 3.29 9.87 -7.25
C LYS A 64 3.31 9.85 -5.72
N PHE A 65 4.50 9.88 -5.15
CA PHE A 65 4.67 10.09 -3.72
C PHE A 65 4.77 11.59 -3.42
N LEU A 66 3.85 12.10 -2.60
CA LEU A 66 3.86 13.47 -2.10
C LEU A 66 4.25 13.50 -0.63
N SER A 67 4.94 14.58 -0.23
CA SER A 67 5.18 14.85 1.18
C SER A 67 3.87 15.18 1.90
N GLU A 68 3.79 14.98 3.22
CA GLU A 68 2.62 15.31 4.04
C GLU A 68 2.15 16.76 3.86
N LYS A 69 3.06 17.69 3.57
CA LYS A 69 2.75 19.10 3.37
C LYS A 69 2.07 19.39 2.03
N ASP A 70 2.42 18.62 0.99
CA ASP A 70 1.93 18.81 -0.38
C ASP A 70 0.71 17.93 -0.68
N ARG A 71 0.51 16.87 0.10
CA ARG A 71 -0.66 15.99 0.01
C ARG A 71 -1.92 16.73 0.49
N LYS A 72 -2.98 16.66 -0.31
CA LYS A 72 -4.29 17.24 0.00
C LYS A 72 -5.29 16.12 0.20
N ARG A 73 -6.27 16.35 1.10
CA ARG A 73 -7.45 15.50 1.28
C ARG A 73 -8.59 16.09 0.47
N ILE A 74 -9.09 15.33 -0.49
CA ILE A 74 -10.01 15.82 -1.51
C ILE A 74 -11.28 14.98 -1.49
N LEU A 75 -12.42 15.66 -1.37
CA LEU A 75 -13.74 15.04 -1.47
C LEU A 75 -14.33 15.29 -2.86
N ILE A 76 -14.72 14.25 -3.55
CA ILE A 76 -15.33 14.33 -4.88
C ILE A 76 -16.75 13.78 -4.80
N THR A 77 -17.72 14.60 -5.15
CA THR A 77 -19.10 14.13 -5.35
C THR A 77 -19.30 13.68 -6.80
N GLY A 78 -20.00 12.57 -7.01
CA GLY A 78 -20.19 11.99 -8.35
C GLY A 78 -18.91 11.40 -8.96
N GLY A 79 -17.95 10.99 -8.14
CA GLY A 79 -16.63 10.51 -8.58
C GLY A 79 -16.64 9.17 -9.32
N ALA A 80 -17.74 8.41 -9.31
CA ALA A 80 -17.90 7.21 -10.13
C ALA A 80 -18.61 7.50 -11.47
N GLY A 81 -19.01 8.75 -11.73
CA GLY A 81 -19.55 9.22 -13.01
C GLY A 81 -18.49 9.40 -14.09
N PHE A 82 -18.91 9.79 -15.31
CA PHE A 82 -18.00 9.93 -16.46
C PHE A 82 -16.88 10.94 -16.22
N VAL A 83 -17.20 12.18 -15.83
CA VAL A 83 -16.18 13.21 -15.58
C VAL A 83 -15.51 13.01 -14.22
N GLY A 84 -16.29 12.59 -13.22
CA GLY A 84 -15.79 12.37 -11.86
C GLY A 84 -14.70 11.31 -11.79
N SER A 85 -14.83 10.19 -12.51
CA SER A 85 -13.85 9.10 -12.44
C SER A 85 -12.49 9.50 -13.01
N HIS A 86 -12.48 10.28 -14.10
CA HIS A 86 -11.24 10.80 -14.67
C HIS A 86 -10.55 11.80 -13.73
N LEU A 87 -11.34 12.62 -13.02
CA LEU A 87 -10.80 13.51 -11.98
C LEU A 87 -10.21 12.71 -10.82
N THR A 88 -10.91 11.68 -10.36
CA THR A 88 -10.42 10.75 -9.33
C THR A 88 -9.09 10.12 -9.76
N ASP A 89 -9.01 9.57 -10.97
CA ASP A 89 -7.78 8.98 -11.50
C ASP A 89 -6.62 9.96 -11.50
N LYS A 90 -6.87 11.19 -11.97
CA LYS A 90 -5.84 12.22 -12.04
C LYS A 90 -5.30 12.58 -10.65
N LEU A 91 -6.17 12.77 -9.68
CA LEU A 91 -5.80 13.15 -8.32
C LEU A 91 -5.09 12.02 -7.57
N MET A 92 -5.55 10.77 -7.77
CA MET A 92 -4.88 9.58 -7.25
C MET A 92 -3.48 9.43 -7.82
N MET A 93 -3.33 9.53 -9.15
CA MET A 93 -2.03 9.48 -9.82
C MET A 93 -1.09 10.60 -9.38
N ASP A 94 -1.63 11.78 -9.04
CA ASP A 94 -0.84 12.88 -8.49
C ASP A 94 -0.43 12.70 -7.03
N GLY A 95 -0.92 11.65 -6.34
CA GLY A 95 -0.49 11.28 -4.99
C GLY A 95 -1.33 11.89 -3.86
N HIS A 96 -2.52 12.39 -4.18
CA HIS A 96 -3.43 12.97 -3.20
C HIS A 96 -4.30 11.91 -2.53
N GLU A 97 -4.89 12.29 -1.39
CA GLU A 97 -5.89 11.48 -0.71
C GLU A 97 -7.28 11.86 -1.22
N VAL A 98 -8.01 10.87 -1.75
CA VAL A 98 -9.27 11.10 -2.46
C VAL A 98 -10.38 10.26 -1.84
N THR A 99 -11.40 10.95 -1.33
CA THR A 99 -12.66 10.37 -0.90
C THR A 99 -13.72 10.65 -1.97
N VAL A 100 -14.32 9.60 -2.52
CA VAL A 100 -15.40 9.71 -3.50
C VAL A 100 -16.73 9.46 -2.81
N VAL A 101 -17.69 10.35 -3.00
CA VAL A 101 -19.09 10.20 -2.59
C VAL A 101 -19.94 10.05 -3.85
N ASP A 102 -20.63 8.94 -3.98
CA ASP A 102 -21.47 8.66 -5.16
C ASP A 102 -22.64 7.75 -4.77
N ASN A 103 -23.82 8.00 -5.35
CA ASN A 103 -25.01 7.16 -5.19
C ASN A 103 -25.22 6.17 -6.36
N PHE A 104 -24.29 6.16 -7.32
CA PHE A 104 -24.30 5.35 -8.54
C PHE A 104 -25.55 5.54 -9.41
N PHE A 105 -26.18 6.71 -9.37
CA PHE A 105 -27.40 6.97 -10.16
C PHE A 105 -27.16 6.82 -11.68
N THR A 106 -26.07 7.39 -12.19
CA THR A 106 -25.59 7.19 -13.57
C THR A 106 -24.15 6.67 -13.64
N GLY A 107 -23.41 6.79 -12.53
CA GLY A 107 -22.06 6.28 -12.39
C GLY A 107 -22.01 4.76 -12.30
N ARG A 108 -20.82 4.19 -12.52
CA ARG A 108 -20.60 2.75 -12.35
C ARG A 108 -19.41 2.54 -11.42
N LYS A 109 -19.57 1.68 -10.42
CA LYS A 109 -18.50 1.33 -9.47
C LYS A 109 -17.20 0.88 -10.16
N ARG A 110 -17.32 0.20 -11.31
CA ARG A 110 -16.18 -0.22 -12.14
C ARG A 110 -15.25 0.93 -12.56
N ASN A 111 -15.74 2.17 -12.60
CA ASN A 111 -14.94 3.32 -13.02
C ASN A 111 -13.90 3.73 -11.96
N VAL A 112 -14.04 3.25 -10.71
CA VAL A 112 -13.13 3.55 -9.59
C VAL A 112 -12.66 2.27 -8.88
N GLU A 113 -13.00 1.09 -9.41
CA GLU A 113 -12.74 -0.18 -8.73
C GLU A 113 -11.26 -0.49 -8.59
N HIS A 114 -10.45 -0.02 -9.53
CA HIS A 114 -8.99 -0.15 -9.53
C HIS A 114 -8.29 0.68 -8.47
N TRP A 115 -9.02 1.50 -7.68
CA TRP A 115 -8.49 2.18 -6.51
C TRP A 115 -8.97 1.58 -5.19
N ILE A 116 -9.94 0.66 -5.21
CA ILE A 116 -10.55 0.12 -3.99
C ILE A 116 -9.51 -0.66 -3.18
N GLY A 117 -9.29 -0.19 -1.94
CA GLY A 117 -8.31 -0.73 -1.00
C GLY A 117 -6.93 -0.07 -1.08
N HIS A 118 -6.75 0.94 -1.94
CA HIS A 118 -5.58 1.81 -1.89
C HIS A 118 -5.67 2.69 -0.63
N GLU A 119 -4.55 2.90 0.07
CA GLU A 119 -4.53 3.64 1.34
C GLU A 119 -5.07 5.08 1.22
N ASN A 120 -4.79 5.73 0.09
CA ASN A 120 -5.21 7.09 -0.20
C ASN A 120 -6.59 7.19 -0.87
N PHE A 121 -7.35 6.09 -0.99
CA PHE A 121 -8.65 6.09 -1.66
C PHE A 121 -9.77 5.56 -0.77
N GLU A 122 -10.85 6.34 -0.68
CA GLU A 122 -12.06 5.95 0.01
C GLU A 122 -13.29 6.16 -0.89
N LEU A 123 -14.25 5.23 -0.82
CA LEU A 123 -15.50 5.30 -1.54
C LEU A 123 -16.67 5.19 -0.56
N ILE A 124 -17.42 6.28 -0.47
CA ILE A 124 -18.63 6.40 0.34
C ILE A 124 -19.83 6.30 -0.61
N ASN A 125 -20.60 5.23 -0.44
CA ASN A 125 -21.89 5.12 -1.12
C ASN A 125 -22.92 5.95 -0.35
N HIS A 126 -23.25 7.12 -0.87
CA HIS A 126 -24.15 8.05 -0.20
C HIS A 126 -24.83 8.97 -1.21
N ASP A 127 -26.10 9.30 -0.95
CA ASP A 127 -26.83 10.27 -1.75
C ASP A 127 -26.50 11.69 -1.30
N VAL A 128 -26.00 12.50 -2.22
CA VAL A 128 -25.63 13.90 -1.97
C VAL A 128 -26.82 14.79 -1.55
N VAL A 129 -28.05 14.32 -1.73
CA VAL A 129 -29.26 14.98 -1.20
C VAL A 129 -29.33 14.88 0.32
N GLU A 130 -28.80 13.82 0.91
CA GLU A 130 -28.77 13.62 2.35
C GLU A 130 -27.50 14.25 2.98
N PRO A 131 -27.60 14.91 4.15
CA PRO A 131 -26.43 15.50 4.79
C PRO A 131 -25.38 14.44 5.15
N LEU A 132 -24.14 14.64 4.67
CA LEU A 132 -22.99 13.82 5.02
C LEU A 132 -22.06 14.58 5.98
N TYR A 133 -21.76 13.94 7.11
CA TYR A 133 -20.81 14.45 8.10
C TYR A 133 -19.47 13.75 7.88
N ILE A 134 -18.44 14.52 7.55
CA ILE A 134 -17.07 14.01 7.37
C ILE A 134 -16.20 14.74 8.37
N GLU A 135 -15.52 13.99 9.22
CA GLU A 135 -14.54 14.50 10.16
C GLU A 135 -13.21 14.79 9.43
N GLY A 136 -12.67 15.99 9.57
CA GLY A 136 -11.35 16.31 9.05
C GLY A 136 -11.07 17.80 8.89
N GLU A 137 -9.98 18.30 9.47
CA GLU A 137 -9.73 19.75 9.60
C GLU A 137 -9.69 20.54 8.28
N LYS A 138 -9.33 19.92 7.14
CA LYS A 138 -9.12 20.60 5.84
C LYS A 138 -9.39 19.70 4.62
N THR A 139 -10.64 19.34 4.38
CA THR A 139 -11.03 18.61 3.15
C THR A 139 -11.46 19.58 2.06
N GLN A 140 -10.79 19.55 0.90
CA GLN A 140 -11.19 20.34 -0.27
C GLN A 140 -12.28 19.59 -1.02
N ALA A 141 -13.51 20.12 -1.01
CA ALA A 141 -14.61 19.54 -1.77
C ALA A 141 -14.61 20.06 -3.23
N PHE A 142 -14.72 19.14 -4.18
CA PHE A 142 -14.98 19.41 -5.60
C PHE A 142 -16.39 18.92 -5.95
N PHE A 143 -17.20 19.83 -6.49
CA PHE A 143 -18.56 19.54 -6.95
C PHE A 143 -18.58 19.60 -8.47
N ASN A 144 -18.85 18.46 -9.10
CA ASN A 144 -19.06 18.43 -10.54
C ASN A 144 -20.51 18.80 -10.82
N SER A 145 -20.69 19.94 -11.49
CA SER A 145 -21.94 20.60 -11.89
C SER A 145 -23.20 19.71 -11.97
N CYS A 146 -24.04 19.77 -10.93
CA CYS A 146 -25.48 20.03 -11.03
C CYS A 146 -25.83 20.99 -9.90
N GLU A 147 -26.50 22.08 -10.26
CA GLU A 147 -26.81 23.25 -9.45
C GLU A 147 -27.58 22.90 -8.15
N LEU A 148 -27.26 23.59 -7.04
CA LEU A 148 -27.93 23.54 -5.71
C LEU A 148 -27.93 22.15 -5.05
N VAL A 149 -26.99 21.85 -4.15
CA VAL A 149 -27.17 22.18 -2.72
C VAL A 149 -25.90 22.79 -2.14
N LYS A 150 -25.87 24.12 -2.05
CA LYS A 150 -24.85 24.90 -1.31
C LYS A 150 -25.01 24.78 0.22
N HIS A 151 -25.57 23.67 0.69
CA HIS A 151 -25.91 23.47 2.09
C HIS A 151 -25.49 22.07 2.57
N ARG A 152 -24.39 22.11 3.34
CA ARG A 152 -24.06 21.17 4.43
C ARG A 152 -23.34 19.88 4.04
N CYS A 153 -22.17 20.00 3.40
CA CYS A 153 -21.03 19.29 3.99
C CYS A 153 -20.59 20.12 5.20
N LYS A 154 -21.02 19.74 6.41
CA LYS A 154 -20.42 20.30 7.63
C LYS A 154 -19.19 19.46 7.92
N VAL A 155 -18.04 20.04 7.62
CA VAL A 155 -16.76 19.59 8.16
C VAL A 155 -16.75 20.09 9.61
N SER A 156 -16.86 19.17 10.58
CA SER A 156 -16.82 19.48 12.01
C SER A 156 -15.39 19.59 12.51
#